data_AF-A0A3N5NKT4-F1
#
_entry.id   AF-A0A3N5NKT4-F1
#
_cell.length_a   1.000
_cell.length_b   1.000
_cell.length_c   1.000
_cell.angle_alpha   90.00
_cell.angle_beta   90.00
_cell.angle_gamma   90.00
#
_symmetry.space_group_name_H-M   'P 1'
#
loop_
_entity.id
_entity.type
_entity.pdbx_description
1 polymer ?
#
loop_
_entity_poly.entity_id
_entity_poly.type
_entity_poly.pdbx_seq_one_letter_code
_entity_poly.pdbx_strand_id
1 'polypeptide(L)'
;MRKDITKGILAFVEARQKETGGYAAIPSLPATVEDTYNALRIIETIGDTPGHFYRQDTALKEYLSCMAGTDWVTARTTFHVLYACRLAGVPVDESGTMTFVERRIRTPF
;
A
#
# COMPACT_ATOMS: atom_id res chain seq x y z
N MET A 1 14.26 -1.34 18.83
CA MET A 1 12.98 -0.90 19.44
C MET A 1 12.59 -1.88 20.53
N ARG A 2 11.95 -1.45 21.64
CA ARG A 2 11.48 -2.39 22.69
C ARG A 2 10.41 -3.31 22.10
N LYS A 3 10.45 -4.63 22.39
CA LYS A 3 9.53 -5.63 21.81
C LYS A 3 8.05 -5.28 22.04
N ASP A 4 7.71 -4.73 23.20
CA ASP A 4 6.32 -4.35 23.52
C ASP A 4 5.81 -3.19 22.66
N ILE A 5 6.69 -2.25 22.32
CA ILE A 5 6.35 -1.12 21.43
C ILE A 5 6.10 -1.65 20.02
N THR A 6 6.98 -2.52 19.52
CA THR A 6 6.80 -3.20 18.23
C THR A 6 5.46 -3.91 18.17
N LYS A 7 5.11 -4.70 19.19
CA LYS A 7 3.82 -5.41 19.27
C LYS A 7 2.63 -4.45 19.26
N GLY A 8 2.71 -3.35 20.01
CA GLY A 8 1.67 -2.32 20.03
C GLY A 8 1.46 -1.65 18.68
N ILE A 9 2.54 -1.35 17.95
CA ILE A 9 2.47 -0.76 16.60
C ILE A 9 1.85 -1.75 15.61
N LEU A 10 2.24 -3.02 15.65
CA LEU A 10 1.65 -4.03 14.77
C LEU A 10 0.14 -4.21 15.03
N ALA A 11 -0.27 -4.30 16.30
CA ALA A 11 -1.69 -4.36 16.66
C ALA A 11 -2.47 -3.12 16.19
N PHE A 12 -1.85 -1.92 16.24
CA PHE A 12 -2.42 -0.70 15.69
C PHE A 12 -2.64 -0.79 14.17
N VAL A 13 -1.68 -1.36 13.43
CA VAL A 13 -1.78 -1.53 11.97
C VAL A 13 -2.82 -2.60 11.61
N GLU A 14 -2.80 -3.75 12.29
CA GLU A 14 -3.73 -4.86 12.07
C GLU A 14 -5.20 -4.42 12.28
N ALA A 15 -5.48 -3.61 13.31
CA ALA A 15 -6.83 -3.09 13.57
C ALA A 15 -7.38 -2.18 12.45
N ARG A 16 -6.54 -1.78 11.48
CA ARG A 16 -6.89 -0.93 10.34
C ARG A 16 -6.96 -1.68 9.02
N GLN A 17 -6.57 -2.95 8.99
CA GLN A 17 -6.71 -3.82 7.83
C GLN A 17 -8.20 -4.03 7.51
N LYS A 18 -8.54 -4.11 6.23
CA LYS A 18 -9.91 -4.41 5.78
C LYS A 18 -10.01 -5.80 5.21
N GLU A 19 -11.16 -6.43 5.43
CA GLU A 19 -11.51 -7.73 4.83
C GLU A 19 -11.51 -7.64 3.29
N THR A 20 -11.87 -6.49 2.73
CA THR A 20 -11.82 -6.21 1.28
C THR A 20 -10.41 -5.90 0.77
N GLY A 21 -9.38 -6.00 1.62
CA GLY A 21 -8.02 -5.59 1.32
C GLY A 21 -7.73 -4.12 1.60
N GLY A 22 -6.44 -3.81 1.74
CA GLY A 22 -5.95 -2.48 2.07
C GLY A 22 -6.11 -2.11 3.54
N TYR A 23 -5.71 -0.88 3.87
CA TYR A 23 -5.74 -0.31 5.22
C TYR A 23 -6.38 1.06 5.22
N ALA A 24 -6.89 1.49 6.38
CA ALA A 24 -7.49 2.81 6.57
C ALA A 24 -6.89 3.57 7.76
N ALA A 25 -6.99 4.90 7.75
CA ALA A 25 -6.52 5.74 8.85
C ALA A 25 -7.17 5.40 10.20
N ILE A 26 -8.46 5.04 10.19
CA ILE A 26 -9.20 4.56 11.37
C ILE A 26 -10.05 3.31 11.03
N PRO A 27 -10.38 2.45 12.02
CA PRO A 27 -11.07 1.19 11.78
C PRO A 27 -12.43 1.31 11.08
N SER A 28 -13.15 2.41 11.24
CA SER A 28 -14.47 2.61 10.64
C SER A 28 -14.46 3.18 9.22
N LEU A 29 -13.32 3.64 8.71
CA LEU A 29 -13.22 4.19 7.35
C LEU A 29 -12.90 3.11 6.31
N PRO A 30 -13.24 3.33 5.03
CA PRO A 30 -12.80 2.47 3.93
C PRO A 30 -11.29 2.55 3.75
N ALA A 31 -10.71 1.53 3.10
CA ALA A 31 -9.28 1.52 2.78
C ALA A 31 -8.92 2.63 1.78
N THR A 32 -7.76 3.25 1.96
CA THR A 32 -7.17 4.17 0.99
C THR A 32 -5.78 3.68 0.59
N VAL A 33 -5.34 4.05 -0.61
CA VAL A 33 -4.01 3.60 -1.08
C VAL A 33 -2.87 4.27 -0.31
N GLU A 34 -3.10 5.48 0.21
CA GLU A 34 -2.16 6.17 1.08
C GLU A 34 -2.02 5.48 2.43
N ASP A 35 -3.13 5.14 3.09
CA ASP A 35 -3.11 4.40 4.34
C ASP A 35 -2.53 3.00 4.17
N THR A 36 -2.84 2.35 3.04
CA THR A 36 -2.27 1.05 2.66
C THR A 36 -0.76 1.13 2.48
N TYR A 37 -0.26 2.13 1.75
CA TYR A 37 1.17 2.37 1.62
C TYR A 37 1.84 2.56 2.99
N ASN A 38 1.28 3.42 3.85
CA ASN A 38 1.83 3.71 5.17
C ASN A 38 1.85 2.46 6.06
N ALA A 39 0.77 1.68 6.08
CA ALA A 39 0.67 0.43 6.84
C ALA A 39 1.75 -0.57 6.40
N LEU A 40 1.89 -0.82 5.11
CA LEU A 40 2.89 -1.76 4.57
C LEU A 40 4.32 -1.29 4.87
N ARG A 41 4.58 0.03 4.79
CA ARG A 41 5.88 0.62 5.17
C ARG A 41 6.18 0.47 6.66
N ILE A 42 5.18 0.63 7.53
CA ILE A 42 5.33 0.39 8.97
C ILE A 42 5.71 -1.08 9.21
N ILE A 43 4.98 -2.02 8.62
CA ILE A 43 5.26 -3.45 8.79
C ILE A 43 6.66 -3.81 8.27
N GLU A 44 7.04 -3.33 7.08
CA GLU A 44 8.37 -3.54 6.50
C GLU A 44 9.49 -2.97 7.38
N THR A 45 9.30 -1.77 7.94
CA THR A 45 10.29 -1.11 8.80
C THR A 45 10.47 -1.85 10.14
N ILE A 46 9.41 -2.47 10.64
CA ILE A 46 9.41 -3.16 11.94
C ILE A 46 9.98 -4.59 11.83
N GLY A 47 9.76 -5.26 10.69
CA GLY A 47 10.72 -6.17 10.05
C GLY A 47 11.15 -7.49 10.70
N ASP A 48 10.98 -7.79 11.99
CA ASP A 48 11.80 -8.86 12.62
C ASP A 48 11.06 -10.13 13.08
N THR A 49 10.10 -10.63 12.29
CA THR A 49 9.52 -11.99 12.48
C THR A 49 9.16 -12.66 11.16
N PRO A 50 9.22 -14.01 11.06
CA PRO A 50 9.15 -14.74 9.80
C PRO A 50 7.75 -14.66 9.18
N GLY A 51 7.68 -14.04 8.01
CA GLY A 51 6.47 -14.00 7.19
C GLY A 51 6.01 -12.56 6.95
N HIS A 52 6.30 -12.04 5.76
CA HIS A 52 5.54 -10.92 5.22
C HIS A 52 4.09 -11.41 4.98
N PHE A 53 3.28 -11.53 6.04
CA PHE A 53 1.94 -12.11 5.97
C PHE A 53 1.05 -11.38 4.94
N TYR A 54 1.26 -10.07 4.79
CA TYR A 54 0.59 -9.26 3.76
C TYR A 54 0.96 -9.66 2.32
N ARG A 55 2.11 -10.31 2.06
CA ARG A 55 2.44 -10.87 0.73
C ARG A 55 1.62 -12.11 0.40
N GLN A 56 1.00 -12.74 1.38
CA GLN A 56 0.11 -13.88 1.19
C GLN A 56 -1.37 -13.46 1.20
N ASP A 57 -1.67 -12.23 1.63
CA ASP A 57 -3.01 -11.66 1.65
C ASP A 57 -3.54 -11.45 0.21
N THR A 58 -4.49 -12.30 -0.19
CA THR A 58 -5.12 -12.25 -1.51
C THR A 58 -6.03 -11.03 -1.66
N ALA A 59 -6.76 -10.65 -0.61
CA ALA A 59 -7.65 -9.49 -0.65
C ALA A 59 -6.86 -8.20 -0.83
N LEU A 60 -5.69 -8.07 -0.16
CA LEU A 60 -4.78 -6.95 -0.39
C LEU A 60 -4.28 -6.91 -1.84
N LYS A 61 -3.91 -8.05 -2.41
CA LYS A 61 -3.43 -8.11 -3.81
C LYS A 61 -4.52 -7.74 -4.80
N GLU A 62 -5.75 -8.21 -4.59
CA GLU A 62 -6.91 -7.85 -5.41
C GLU A 62 -7.19 -6.35 -5.32
N TYR A 63 -7.25 -5.81 -4.10
CA TYR A 63 -7.37 -4.37 -3.86
C TYR A 63 -6.31 -3.58 -4.63
N LEU A 64 -5.03 -3.92 -4.46
CA LEU A 64 -3.92 -3.22 -5.11
C LEU A 64 -3.93 -3.38 -6.63
N SER A 65 -4.36 -4.53 -7.16
CA SER A 65 -4.49 -4.76 -8.61
C SER A 65 -5.61 -3.87 -9.19
N CYS A 66 -6.76 -3.79 -8.51
CA CYS A 66 -7.83 -2.86 -8.89
C CYS A 66 -7.34 -1.41 -8.86
N MET A 67 -6.61 -1.02 -7.80
CA MET A 67 -6.04 0.31 -7.67
C MET A 67 -5.04 0.61 -8.80
N ALA A 68 -4.14 -0.32 -9.13
CA ALA A 68 -3.15 -0.17 -10.20
C ALA A 68 -3.78 0.02 -11.58
N GLY A 69 -4.99 -0.52 -11.82
CA GLY A 69 -5.73 -0.36 -13.07
C GLY A 69 -6.44 0.99 -13.25
N THR A 70 -6.37 1.91 -12.27
CA THR A 70 -7.06 3.21 -12.35
C THR A 70 -6.12 4.35 -12.76
N ASP A 71 -6.68 5.34 -13.47
CA ASP A 71 -5.98 6.58 -13.80
C ASP A 71 -5.94 7.52 -12.57
N TRP A 72 -4.79 7.59 -11.91
CA TRP A 72 -4.63 8.33 -10.66
C TRP A 72 -4.50 9.85 -10.84
N VAL A 73 -4.99 10.60 -9.86
CA VAL A 73 -5.09 12.07 -9.96
C VAL A 73 -3.79 12.80 -9.60
N THR A 74 -2.84 12.18 -8.88
CA THR A 74 -1.58 12.85 -8.46
C THR A 74 -0.37 11.93 -8.53
N ALA A 75 0.83 12.51 -8.68
CA ALA A 75 2.09 11.75 -8.63
C ALA A 75 2.28 11.04 -7.28
N ARG A 76 1.83 11.65 -6.18
CA ARG A 76 1.85 11.06 -4.83
C ARG A 76 1.02 9.78 -4.77
N THR A 77 -0.24 9.84 -5.21
CA THR A 77 -1.14 8.67 -5.20
C THR A 77 -0.61 7.57 -6.11
N THR A 78 -0.08 7.92 -7.28
CA THR A 78 0.58 6.96 -8.18
C THR A 78 1.76 6.29 -7.46
N PHE A 79 2.65 7.05 -6.83
CA PHE A 79 3.76 6.49 -6.07
C PHE A 79 3.30 5.52 -4.98
N HIS A 80 2.29 5.89 -4.18
CA HIS A 80 1.75 5.02 -3.12
C HIS A 80 1.24 3.69 -3.69
N VAL A 81 0.50 3.72 -4.81
CA VAL A 81 -0.02 2.50 -5.47
C VAL A 81 1.14 1.61 -5.91
N LEU A 82 2.08 2.14 -6.68
CA LEU A 82 3.19 1.36 -7.26
C LEU A 82 4.07 0.74 -6.16
N TYR A 83 4.35 1.51 -5.11
CA TYR A 83 5.18 1.03 -4.01
C TYR A 83 4.45 -0.03 -3.19
N ALA A 84 3.16 0.17 -2.90
CA ALA A 84 2.36 -0.84 -2.22
C ALA A 84 2.25 -2.14 -3.03
N CYS A 85 2.05 -2.05 -4.34
CA CYS A 85 2.10 -3.21 -5.24
C CYS A 85 3.44 -3.93 -5.16
N ARG A 86 4.56 -3.18 -5.23
CA ARG A 86 5.90 -3.76 -5.08
C ARG A 86 6.08 -4.49 -3.75
N LEU A 87 5.64 -3.91 -2.63
CA LEU A 87 5.75 -4.55 -1.31
C LEU A 87 4.93 -5.85 -1.23
N ALA A 88 3.71 -5.82 -1.75
CA ALA A 88 2.78 -6.95 -1.75
C ALA A 88 3.12 -8.02 -2.82
N GLY A 89 4.07 -7.76 -3.71
CA GLY A 89 4.42 -8.64 -4.83
C GLY A 89 3.35 -8.69 -5.92
N VAL A 90 2.58 -7.61 -6.08
CA VAL A 90 1.65 -7.43 -7.19
C VAL A 90 2.44 -6.89 -8.38
N PRO A 91 2.39 -7.56 -9.55
CA PRO A 91 3.06 -7.07 -10.75
C PRO A 91 2.45 -5.73 -11.18
N VAL A 92 3.30 -4.82 -11.60
CA VAL A 92 2.92 -3.47 -12.06
C VAL A 92 3.30 -3.35 -13.52
N ASP A 93 2.40 -2.82 -14.34
CA ASP A 93 2.74 -2.44 -15.71
C ASP A 93 3.68 -1.22 -15.69
N GLU A 94 4.97 -1.48 -15.83
CA GLU A 94 6.01 -0.46 -15.87
C GLU A 94 5.82 0.49 -17.07
N SER A 95 5.36 -0.03 -18.21
CA SER A 95 5.21 0.75 -19.45
C SER A 95 4.04 1.74 -19.34
N GLY A 96 2.90 1.28 -18.85
CA GLY A 96 1.74 2.14 -18.57
C GLY A 96 2.04 3.18 -17.49
N THR A 97 2.75 2.77 -16.44
CA THR A 97 3.19 3.65 -15.35
C THR A 97 4.08 4.79 -15.85
N MET A 98 5.12 4.47 -16.62
CA MET A 98 6.04 5.46 -17.17
C MET A 98 5.32 6.44 -18.11
N THR A 99 4.45 5.92 -18.98
CA THR A 99 3.63 6.74 -19.87
C THR A 99 2.76 7.74 -19.09
N PHE A 100 2.15 7.31 -17.98
CA PHE A 100 1.37 8.20 -17.12
C PHE A 100 2.24 9.28 -16.44
N VAL A 101 3.37 8.89 -15.85
CA VAL A 101 4.29 9.82 -15.17
C VAL A 101 4.81 10.87 -16.16
N GLU A 102 5.21 10.45 -17.36
CA GLU A 102 5.70 11.34 -18.41
C GLU A 102 4.64 12.36 -18.86
N ARG A 103 3.38 11.93 -19.04
CA ARG A 103 2.26 12.85 -19.37
C ARG A 103 2.08 13.93 -18.30
N ARG A 104 2.26 13.58 -17.02
CA ARG A 104 2.10 14.52 -15.89
C ARG A 104 3.29 15.45 -15.70
N ILE A 105 4.52 14.97 -15.88
CA ILE A 105 5.71 15.85 -15.81
C ILE A 105 5.66 16.93 -16.91
N ARG A 106 5.10 16.60 -18.07
CA ARG A 106 4.99 17.53 -19.21
C ARG A 106 3.85 18.53 -19.11
N THR A 107 2.93 18.38 -18.15
CA THR A 107 1.79 19.28 -17.96
C THR A 107 1.92 19.93 -16.58
N PRO A 108 2.57 21.10 -16.46
CA PRO A 108 2.58 21.80 -15.18
C PRO A 108 1.16 22.25 -14.84
N PHE A 109 0.83 22.17 -13.55
CA PHE A 109 -0.45 22.62 -12.99
C PHE A 109 -0.79 24.07 -13.38
#